data_AF-A0A7S9VUG9-F1
#
_entry.id   AF-A0A7S9VUG9-F1
#
_cell.length_a   1.000
_cell.length_b   1.000
_cell.length_c   1.000
_cell.angle_alpha   90.00
_cell.angle_beta   90.00
_cell.angle_gamma   90.00
#
_symmetry.space_group_name_H-M   'P 1'
#
loop_
_entity.id
_entity.type
_entity.pdbx_description
1 polymer ?
#
loop_
_entity_poly.entity_id
_entity_poly.type
_entity_poly.pdbx_seq_one_letter_code
_entity_poly.pdbx_strand_id
1 'polypeptide(L)'
;MTYRRISSTRLCILALVTCMASVAASAADPAPFDLPGPELLVTVSRAGRILPIGQVPALATGDVVRIEANLPADQSVRYRLVSAFLRGVTNPPPKSWISSAETWQSKDRKRVLKLTVPDHARQLVLFMVPDTGGDLSTISDAIRGRPGEFVRVTQDINKASLDRSRLNAFILGIRSQENSHPEYLRTVAPILSSSLAVKLNPDCLAKIVEFQAACLVENRDSLVLGDIHSNSLTETIIGAPTDLALQLSATREGGYGFYSPYIGVVRDLARIFGAFNNPEFNYLPALGIQNGKSVSLLLNSAPSFRKPKSVLVAALPAIEKNVPPPLRRSSDAPICGSRPGAVLGVDGAPLVFATDYAHNMVLRLTGKDGHTVEAPLIARADKGGYIFAPSFKPDDLIGPMKGRLHGYWGFEAFDGPEFALQFPQAGSLQPSAEQRFIAGKNDRLLLTGPTTACVKNVSVQLPEGRSVAVKWQASGDDAIAIDMPLSDIATAGNVTVAIQSFGREKPELLTIPVEADQSLSQPPPPL
;
A
#
# COMPACT_ATOMS: atom_id res chain seq x y z
N MET A 1 -75.18 -20.93 58.30
CA MET A 1 -74.49 -20.50 59.53
C MET A 1 -73.15 -21.21 59.64
N THR A 2 -72.10 -20.39 59.54
CA THR A 2 -70.79 -20.49 60.21
C THR A 2 -69.92 -21.73 60.01
N TYR A 3 -68.96 -21.65 59.07
CA TYR A 3 -67.63 -22.25 59.26
C TYR A 3 -66.51 -21.43 58.57
N ARG A 4 -65.53 -21.03 59.39
CA ARG A 4 -64.10 -20.75 59.19
C ARG A 4 -63.59 -19.82 58.06
N ARG A 5 -62.94 -18.74 58.52
CA ARG A 5 -61.83 -18.01 57.90
C ARG A 5 -60.80 -18.96 57.27
N ILE A 6 -60.48 -18.71 56.00
CA ILE A 6 -59.23 -19.15 55.35
C ILE A 6 -58.43 -17.91 55.00
N SER A 7 -57.24 -17.88 55.57
CA SER A 7 -56.13 -16.96 55.37
C SER A 7 -55.44 -17.17 54.01
N SER A 8 -54.74 -16.11 53.57
CA SER A 8 -53.59 -16.13 52.65
C SER A 8 -53.83 -15.61 51.22
N THR A 9 -54.14 -14.32 51.13
CA THR A 9 -53.69 -13.42 50.07
C THR A 9 -52.15 -13.31 50.06
N ARG A 10 -51.46 -14.30 49.50
CA ARG A 10 -50.00 -14.23 49.21
C ARG A 10 -49.59 -14.92 47.92
N LEU A 11 -50.52 -15.09 46.99
CA LEU A 11 -50.25 -15.81 45.74
C LEU A 11 -50.74 -15.03 44.50
N CYS A 12 -50.44 -13.73 44.42
CA CYS A 12 -50.67 -12.95 43.19
C CYS A 12 -49.62 -11.85 42.91
N ILE A 13 -48.58 -11.71 43.74
CA ILE A 13 -47.54 -10.68 43.53
C ILE A 13 -46.24 -11.27 42.93
N LEU A 14 -46.14 -12.60 42.76
CA LEU A 14 -44.92 -13.23 42.23
C LEU A 14 -44.88 -13.42 40.70
N ALA A 15 -45.93 -13.01 39.97
CA ALA A 15 -46.02 -13.23 38.52
C ALA A 15 -45.76 -11.97 37.66
N LEU A 16 -45.41 -10.84 38.28
CA LEU A 16 -45.20 -9.57 37.56
C LEU A 16 -43.75 -9.00 37.63
N VAL A 17 -42.79 -9.76 38.18
CA VAL A 17 -41.39 -9.29 38.35
C VAL A 17 -40.38 -10.00 37.42
N THR A 18 -40.79 -11.01 36.64
CA THR A 18 -39.87 -11.82 35.81
C THR A 18 -39.84 -11.48 34.32
N CYS A 19 -40.32 -10.31 33.91
CA CYS A 19 -40.18 -9.79 32.53
C CYS A 19 -39.40 -8.48 32.44
N MET A 20 -38.46 -8.22 33.36
CA MET A 20 -37.32 -7.38 32.99
C MET A 20 -36.37 -8.24 32.17
N ALA A 21 -36.65 -8.30 30.87
CA ALA A 21 -35.68 -8.69 29.88
C ALA A 21 -34.38 -7.94 30.19
N SER A 22 -33.34 -8.70 30.50
CA SER A 22 -31.96 -8.25 30.45
C SER A 22 -31.73 -7.75 29.03
N VAL A 23 -32.01 -6.46 28.80
CA VAL A 23 -31.35 -5.69 27.76
C VAL A 23 -29.89 -5.74 28.17
N ALA A 24 -29.17 -6.74 27.68
CA ALA A 24 -27.74 -6.65 27.58
C ALA A 24 -27.50 -5.31 26.87
N ALA A 25 -27.00 -4.33 27.60
CA ALA A 25 -26.52 -3.11 26.99
C ALA A 25 -25.54 -3.58 25.92
N SER A 26 -25.93 -3.50 24.64
CA SER A 26 -24.95 -3.64 23.59
C SER A 26 -23.98 -2.50 23.87
N ALA A 27 -22.76 -2.83 24.31
CA ALA A 27 -21.70 -1.86 24.34
C ALA A 27 -21.70 -1.22 22.94
N ALA A 28 -22.03 0.07 22.87
CA ALA A 28 -22.00 0.79 21.61
C ALA A 28 -20.62 0.56 20.99
N ASP A 29 -20.59 0.38 19.67
CA ASP A 29 -19.33 0.21 18.99
C ASP A 29 -18.40 1.39 19.32
N PRO A 30 -17.12 1.13 19.60
CA PRO A 30 -16.21 2.20 19.95
C PRO A 30 -16.15 3.17 18.76
N ALA A 31 -16.26 4.47 19.07
CA ALA A 31 -16.21 5.51 18.06
C ALA A 31 -14.91 5.39 17.22
N PRO A 32 -14.98 5.65 15.91
CA PRO A 32 -13.82 5.60 15.03
C PRO A 32 -12.81 6.71 15.37
N PHE A 33 -11.56 6.53 14.96
CA PHE A 33 -10.52 7.56 15.05
C PHE A 33 -10.62 8.57 13.92
N ASP A 34 -11.48 9.59 14.09
CA ASP A 34 -11.75 10.64 13.11
C ASP A 34 -11.59 12.07 13.65
N LEU A 35 -11.55 12.24 14.97
CA LEU A 35 -11.40 13.55 15.60
C LEU A 35 -9.94 14.04 15.45
N PRO A 36 -9.71 15.25 14.92
CA PRO A 36 -8.37 15.81 14.82
C PRO A 36 -7.80 16.11 16.21
N GLY A 37 -6.60 15.60 16.48
CA GLY A 37 -5.81 15.90 17.66
C GLY A 37 -4.63 16.84 17.34
N PRO A 38 -3.78 17.13 18.35
CA PRO A 38 -2.60 17.96 18.16
C PRO A 38 -1.56 17.29 17.24
N GLU A 39 -0.76 18.11 16.56
CA GLU A 39 0.30 17.64 15.67
C GLU A 39 1.65 17.59 16.40
N LEU A 40 2.47 16.60 16.10
CA LEU A 40 3.84 16.47 16.60
C LEU A 40 4.83 16.56 15.43
N LEU A 41 5.93 17.27 15.61
CA LEU A 41 7.07 17.26 14.69
C LEU A 41 8.13 16.31 15.24
N VAL A 42 8.47 15.30 14.44
CA VAL A 42 9.40 14.24 14.85
C VAL A 42 10.45 14.03 13.75
N THR A 43 11.71 14.07 14.17
CA THR A 43 12.87 13.76 13.32
C THR A 43 13.81 12.81 14.04
N VAL A 44 14.41 11.89 13.30
CA VAL A 44 15.33 10.89 13.83
C VAL A 44 16.69 11.09 13.19
N SER A 45 17.74 11.09 14.00
CA SER A 45 19.13 11.17 13.55
C SER A 45 19.84 9.86 13.85
N ARG A 46 20.37 9.21 12.80
CA ARG A 46 21.16 7.96 12.87
C ARG A 46 22.47 8.15 12.10
N ALA A 47 23.60 7.93 12.76
CA ALA A 47 24.94 8.03 12.15
C ALA A 47 25.16 9.30 11.30
N GLY A 48 24.68 10.46 11.77
CA GLY A 48 24.83 11.76 11.08
C GLY A 48 23.81 12.05 9.98
N ARG A 49 22.97 11.09 9.60
CA ARG A 49 21.83 11.31 8.68
C ARG A 49 20.57 11.62 9.49
N ILE A 50 19.80 12.60 9.05
CA ILE A 50 18.52 12.97 9.67
C ILE A 50 17.40 12.61 8.71
N LEU A 51 16.44 11.81 9.18
CA LEU A 51 15.22 11.50 8.46
C LEU A 51 14.00 12.03 9.22
N PRO A 52 12.97 12.51 8.49
CA PRO A 52 11.68 12.79 9.09
C PRO A 52 10.99 11.48 9.50
N ILE A 53 10.12 11.52 10.51
CA ILE A 53 9.50 10.31 11.07
C ILE A 53 8.73 9.48 10.04
N GLY A 54 8.09 10.11 9.04
CA GLY A 54 7.38 9.42 7.95
C GLY A 54 8.28 8.54 7.07
N GLN A 55 9.60 8.74 7.14
CA GLN A 55 10.60 7.91 6.46
C GLN A 55 11.28 6.93 7.43
N VAL A 56 10.81 6.77 8.67
CA VAL A 56 11.45 5.93 9.70
C VAL A 56 10.55 4.76 10.08
N PRO A 57 10.67 3.61 9.39
CA PRO A 57 9.87 2.41 9.68
C PRO A 57 10.15 1.81 11.06
N ALA A 58 11.39 1.92 11.55
CA ALA A 58 11.80 1.44 12.86
C ALA A 58 12.92 2.31 13.44
N LEU A 59 12.87 2.52 14.76
CA LEU A 59 13.94 3.14 15.53
C LEU A 59 15.01 2.10 15.85
N ALA A 60 16.25 2.55 16.07
CA ALA A 60 17.35 1.70 16.49
C ALA A 60 18.02 2.29 17.72
N THR A 61 18.69 1.42 18.48
CA THR A 61 19.55 1.82 19.60
C THR A 61 20.57 2.86 19.14
N GLY A 62 20.74 3.93 19.94
CA GLY A 62 21.65 5.03 19.63
C GLY A 62 21.06 6.13 18.74
N ASP A 63 19.85 5.94 18.18
CA ASP A 63 19.16 7.01 17.45
C ASP A 63 18.90 8.21 18.36
N VAL A 64 19.03 9.41 17.80
CA VAL A 64 18.62 10.63 18.47
C VAL A 64 17.29 11.09 17.91
N VAL A 65 16.23 10.97 18.73
CA VAL A 65 14.86 11.33 18.38
C VAL A 65 14.58 12.73 18.93
N ARG A 66 14.25 13.67 18.05
CA ARG A 66 13.79 15.02 18.41
C ARG A 66 12.27 15.09 18.20
N ILE A 67 11.54 15.45 19.26
CA ILE A 67 10.08 15.57 19.25
C ILE A 67 9.68 16.95 19.78
N GLU A 68 8.78 17.59 19.04
CA GLU A 68 8.28 18.93 19.32
C GLU A 68 6.77 18.95 19.07
N ALA A 69 5.99 19.55 19.96
CA ALA A 69 4.55 19.72 19.71
C ALA A 69 4.33 20.93 18.78
N ASN A 70 3.59 20.74 17.69
CA ASN A 70 3.16 21.79 16.79
C ASN A 70 1.73 22.21 17.12
N LEU A 71 1.63 23.08 18.13
CA LEU A 71 0.35 23.57 18.64
C LEU A 71 0.02 24.94 18.01
N PRO A 72 -1.24 25.19 17.60
CA PRO A 72 -1.66 26.50 17.12
C PRO A 72 -1.40 27.61 18.14
N ALA A 73 -1.05 28.81 17.66
CA ALA A 73 -0.68 29.94 18.53
C ALA A 73 -1.84 30.47 19.40
N ASP A 74 -3.08 30.22 18.97
CA ASP A 74 -4.33 30.56 19.66
C ASP A 74 -4.77 29.49 20.68
N GLN A 75 -4.04 28.36 20.78
CA GLN A 75 -4.40 27.30 21.71
C GLN A 75 -4.14 27.71 23.16
N SER A 76 -5.21 27.82 23.95
CA SER A 76 -5.16 28.21 25.37
C SER A 76 -4.70 27.09 26.31
N VAL A 77 -4.79 25.83 25.87
CA VAL A 77 -4.42 24.66 26.67
C VAL A 77 -2.94 24.36 26.51
N ARG A 78 -2.23 24.32 27.64
CA ARG A 78 -0.84 23.88 27.70
C ARG A 78 -0.75 22.37 27.85
N TYR A 79 -0.06 21.72 26.92
CA TYR A 79 0.27 20.29 27.04
C TYR A 79 1.71 20.11 27.49
N ARG A 80 1.94 19.27 28.49
CA ARG A 80 3.26 18.73 28.80
C ARG A 80 3.45 17.47 27.98
N LEU A 81 4.51 17.43 27.19
CA LEU A 81 4.88 16.25 26.42
C LEU A 81 5.78 15.36 27.28
N VAL A 82 5.38 14.13 27.51
CA VAL A 82 6.16 13.14 28.28
C VAL A 82 6.47 11.97 27.36
N SER A 83 7.69 11.46 27.41
CA SER A 83 8.12 10.27 26.67
C SER A 83 8.60 9.20 27.62
N ALA A 84 8.35 7.93 27.29
CA ALA A 84 8.91 6.80 28.01
C ALA A 84 9.40 5.73 27.04
N PHE A 85 10.63 5.26 27.23
CA PHE A 85 11.11 4.02 26.62
C PHE A 85 10.62 2.81 27.43
N LEU A 86 10.25 1.73 26.75
CA LEU A 86 9.80 0.48 27.37
C LEU A 86 10.71 -0.69 26.96
N ARG A 87 11.05 -1.57 27.91
CA ARG A 87 11.92 -2.74 27.69
C ARG A 87 11.17 -3.98 27.21
N GLY A 88 9.89 -4.07 27.54
CA GLY A 88 9.08 -5.28 27.36
C GLY A 88 8.03 -5.39 28.47
N VAL A 89 7.27 -6.49 28.48
CA VAL A 89 6.04 -6.58 29.29
C VAL A 89 6.25 -6.85 30.78
N THR A 90 7.43 -7.36 31.16
CA THR A 90 7.70 -7.85 32.52
C THR A 90 8.55 -6.91 33.36
N ASN A 91 9.27 -5.97 32.74
CA ASN A 91 10.29 -5.17 33.41
C ASN A 91 9.91 -3.69 33.39
N PRO A 92 9.76 -3.03 34.55
CA PRO A 92 9.49 -1.60 34.58
C PRO A 92 10.67 -0.82 34.01
N PRO A 93 10.43 0.25 33.23
CA PRO A 93 11.52 1.08 32.74
C PRO A 93 12.20 1.84 33.89
N PRO A 94 13.52 2.10 33.77
CA PRO A 94 14.23 3.02 34.66
C PRO A 94 13.60 4.42 34.63
N LYS A 95 13.65 5.17 35.75
CA LYS A 95 13.16 6.55 35.78
C LYS A 95 13.88 7.46 34.77
N SER A 96 15.15 7.18 34.48
CA SER A 96 15.95 7.93 33.48
C SER A 96 15.47 7.76 32.04
N TRP A 97 14.61 6.77 31.76
CA TRP A 97 14.00 6.54 30.46
C TRP A 97 12.72 7.35 30.24
N ILE A 98 12.28 8.07 31.28
CA ILE A 98 11.12 8.94 31.25
C ILE A 98 11.61 10.38 31.21
N SER A 99 11.17 11.14 30.23
CA SER A 99 11.57 12.52 30.01
C SER A 99 10.34 13.38 29.71
N SER A 100 10.44 14.69 29.96
CA SER A 100 9.33 15.61 29.74
C SER A 100 9.78 16.93 29.14
N ALA A 101 8.95 17.52 28.29
CA ALA A 101 9.10 18.85 27.76
C ALA A 101 7.83 19.68 28.00
N GLU A 102 8.02 20.95 28.29
CA GLU A 102 6.98 21.96 28.51
C GLU A 102 6.76 22.70 27.19
N THR A 103 5.72 22.34 26.44
CA THR A 103 5.51 22.78 25.04
C THR A 103 5.36 24.30 24.87
N TRP A 104 5.03 25.01 25.95
CA TRP A 104 4.84 26.47 25.97
C TRP A 104 6.10 27.27 26.32
N GLN A 105 7.22 26.62 26.66
CA GLN A 105 8.45 27.32 27.03
C GLN A 105 9.14 27.93 25.80
N SER A 106 9.62 29.17 25.88
CA SER A 106 10.33 29.79 24.75
C SER A 106 11.70 29.16 24.45
N LYS A 107 12.31 28.48 25.42
CA LYS A 107 13.65 27.88 25.28
C LYS A 107 13.54 26.45 24.77
N ASP A 108 14.16 26.16 23.63
CA ASP A 108 14.18 24.84 22.98
C ASP A 108 14.54 23.69 23.93
N ARG A 109 15.55 23.87 24.79
CA ARG A 109 15.97 22.84 25.77
C ARG A 109 14.86 22.40 26.75
N LYS A 110 13.81 23.21 26.93
CA LYS A 110 12.65 22.90 27.77
C LYS A 110 11.43 22.52 26.95
N ARG A 111 11.33 23.03 25.72
CA ARG A 111 10.17 22.87 24.82
C ARG A 111 10.22 21.58 23.99
N VAL A 112 11.42 21.12 23.69
CA VAL A 112 11.68 20.01 22.76
C VAL A 112 12.23 18.83 23.54
N LEU A 113 11.68 17.64 23.27
CA LEU A 113 12.30 16.40 23.72
C LEU A 113 13.41 16.01 22.76
N LYS A 114 14.63 15.91 23.27
CA LYS A 114 15.77 15.31 22.58
C LYS A 114 16.18 14.05 23.34
N LEU A 115 15.85 12.90 22.77
CA LEU A 115 16.01 11.59 23.39
C LEU A 115 17.05 10.80 22.63
N THR A 116 17.92 10.08 23.35
CA THR A 116 18.77 9.05 22.74
C THR A 116 18.16 7.70 23.05
N VAL A 117 17.94 6.88 22.03
CA VAL A 117 17.37 5.54 22.19
C VAL A 117 18.34 4.67 22.99
N PRO A 118 17.97 4.22 24.21
CA PRO A 118 18.88 3.48 25.07
C PRO A 118 18.94 2.00 24.68
N ASP A 119 20.00 1.32 25.12
CA ASP A 119 20.14 -0.12 24.95
C ASP A 119 18.94 -0.88 25.54
N HIS A 120 18.49 -1.91 24.82
CA HIS A 120 17.37 -2.79 25.19
C HIS A 120 15.98 -2.13 25.24
N ALA A 121 15.83 -0.88 24.81
CA ALA A 121 14.50 -0.35 24.56
C ALA A 121 13.87 -1.04 23.35
N ARG A 122 12.56 -1.30 23.42
CA ARG A 122 11.77 -1.96 22.35
C ARG A 122 10.63 -1.10 21.83
N GLN A 123 10.17 -0.14 22.61
CA GLN A 123 9.07 0.77 22.28
C GLN A 123 9.37 2.16 22.83
N LEU A 124 8.87 3.19 22.15
CA LEU A 124 8.85 4.57 22.62
C LEU A 124 7.40 5.07 22.57
N VAL A 125 6.86 5.42 23.73
CA VAL A 125 5.50 5.94 23.89
C VAL A 125 5.55 7.41 24.30
N LEU A 126 4.62 8.19 23.77
CA LEU A 126 4.45 9.61 24.03
C LEU A 126 3.12 9.87 24.73
N PHE A 127 3.13 10.80 25.68
CA PHE A 127 1.97 11.25 26.42
C PHE A 127 1.85 12.77 26.29
N MET A 128 0.70 13.27 25.87
CA MET A 128 0.37 14.68 25.97
C MET A 128 -0.61 14.89 27.11
N VAL A 129 -0.11 15.58 28.14
CA VAL A 129 -0.76 15.73 29.43
C VAL A 129 -1.19 17.18 29.59
N PRO A 130 -2.47 17.48 29.82
CA PRO A 130 -2.88 18.84 30.15
C PRO A 130 -2.14 19.33 31.40
N ASP A 131 -1.47 20.49 31.31
CA ASP A 131 -0.62 21.01 32.38
C ASP A 131 -1.45 21.44 33.59
N THR A 132 -1.23 20.79 34.73
CA THR A 132 -1.83 21.19 36.02
C THR A 132 -0.86 21.23 37.19
N GLY A 133 0.44 21.02 36.93
CA GLY A 133 1.49 20.96 37.94
C GLY A 133 1.52 19.61 38.68
N GLY A 134 2.70 18.95 38.70
CA GLY A 134 2.93 17.71 39.47
C GLY A 134 2.61 16.39 38.76
N ASP A 135 2.21 16.42 37.49
CA ASP A 135 1.64 15.25 36.79
C ASP A 135 2.67 14.20 36.31
N LEU A 136 3.97 14.54 36.30
CA LEU A 136 5.02 13.65 35.76
C LEU A 136 5.26 12.42 36.63
N SER A 137 5.27 12.56 37.96
CA SER A 137 5.49 11.42 38.87
C SER A 137 4.35 10.42 38.77
N THR A 138 3.11 10.89 38.70
CA THR A 138 1.92 10.05 38.57
C THR A 138 1.93 9.24 37.27
N ILE A 139 2.35 9.84 36.15
CA ILE A 139 2.49 9.14 34.87
C ILE A 139 3.66 8.17 34.90
N SER A 140 4.80 8.58 35.46
CA SER A 140 5.95 7.69 35.67
C SER A 140 5.55 6.45 36.49
N ASP A 141 4.79 6.64 37.56
CA ASP A 141 4.37 5.55 38.44
C ASP A 141 3.32 4.66 37.76
N ALA A 142 2.42 5.23 36.95
CA ALA A 142 1.49 4.45 36.12
C ALA A 142 2.24 3.54 35.12
N ILE A 143 3.19 4.11 34.37
CA ILE A 143 3.99 3.37 33.37
C ILE A 143 4.81 2.27 34.03
N ARG A 144 5.46 2.58 35.16
CA ARG A 144 6.32 1.62 35.87
C ARG A 144 5.51 0.58 36.65
N GLY A 145 4.30 0.90 37.09
CA GLY A 145 3.42 -0.04 37.77
C GLY A 145 2.86 -1.11 36.83
N ARG A 146 2.61 -0.79 35.56
CA ARG A 146 1.99 -1.71 34.57
C ARG A 146 2.66 -1.65 33.19
N PRO A 147 3.97 -1.93 33.07
CA PRO A 147 4.71 -1.76 31.80
C PRO A 147 4.16 -2.64 30.67
N GLY A 148 3.67 -3.85 30.98
CA GLY A 148 3.15 -4.77 29.97
C GLY A 148 1.90 -4.31 29.26
N GLU A 149 1.01 -3.60 29.96
CA GLU A 149 -0.18 -3.04 29.33
C GLU A 149 0.23 -1.92 28.36
N PHE A 150 1.17 -1.04 28.73
CA PHE A 150 1.65 0.04 27.84
C PHE A 150 2.42 -0.49 26.63
N VAL A 151 3.20 -1.56 26.78
CA VAL A 151 3.87 -2.20 25.63
C VAL A 151 2.85 -2.72 24.63
N ARG A 152 1.83 -3.46 25.09
CA ARG A 152 0.77 -3.98 24.23
C ARG A 152 0.03 -2.86 23.52
N VAL A 153 -0.39 -1.84 24.28
CA VAL A 153 -1.04 -0.64 23.76
C VAL A 153 -0.22 0.05 22.67
N THR A 154 1.09 0.23 22.91
CA THR A 154 1.95 0.96 21.96
C THR A 154 2.07 0.20 20.65
N GLN A 155 2.15 -1.13 20.71
CA GLN A 155 2.14 -2.00 19.54
C GLN A 155 0.81 -1.93 18.78
N ASP A 156 -0.31 -1.99 19.51
CA ASP A 156 -1.66 -1.92 18.92
C ASP A 156 -1.93 -0.55 18.29
N ILE A 157 -1.50 0.56 18.92
CA ILE A 157 -1.60 1.92 18.36
C ILE A 157 -0.74 2.04 17.10
N ASN A 158 0.50 1.55 17.10
CA ASN A 158 1.37 1.59 15.93
C ASN A 158 0.76 0.83 14.76
N LYS A 159 0.26 -0.38 15.00
CA LYS A 159 -0.43 -1.19 13.97
C LYS A 159 -1.66 -0.45 13.43
N ALA A 160 -2.55 0.02 14.31
CA ALA A 160 -3.74 0.77 13.92
C ALA A 160 -3.41 2.06 13.14
N SER A 161 -2.29 2.71 13.44
CA SER A 161 -1.83 3.91 12.73
C SER A 161 -1.38 3.60 11.30
N LEU A 162 -0.66 2.49 11.08
CA LEU A 162 -0.27 2.02 9.74
C LEU A 162 -1.49 1.59 8.92
N ASP A 163 -2.40 0.86 9.56
CA ASP A 163 -3.66 0.43 9.00
C ASP A 163 -4.54 1.62 8.57
N ARG A 164 -4.61 2.65 9.41
CA ARG A 164 -5.28 3.91 9.08
C ARG A 164 -4.59 4.65 7.94
N SER A 165 -3.26 4.62 7.87
CA SER A 165 -2.50 5.25 6.77
C SER A 165 -2.80 4.58 5.43
N ARG A 166 -2.90 3.23 5.40
CA ARG A 166 -3.32 2.47 4.21
C ARG A 166 -4.74 2.82 3.78
N LEU A 167 -5.67 2.90 4.73
CA LEU A 167 -7.04 3.33 4.45
C LEU A 167 -7.10 4.77 3.91
N ASN A 168 -6.32 5.68 4.47
CA ASN A 168 -6.23 7.05 3.97
C ASN A 168 -5.71 7.09 2.53
N ALA A 169 -4.64 6.33 2.23
CA ALA A 169 -4.12 6.21 0.87
C ALA A 169 -5.17 5.66 -0.11
N PHE A 170 -5.97 4.68 0.31
CA PHE A 170 -7.06 4.13 -0.48
C PHE A 170 -8.13 5.18 -0.79
N ILE A 171 -8.61 5.90 0.24
CA ILE A 171 -9.63 6.95 0.09
C ILE A 171 -9.12 8.08 -0.80
N LEU A 172 -7.86 8.50 -0.64
CA LEU A 172 -7.23 9.50 -1.48
C LEU A 172 -7.16 9.04 -2.95
N GLY A 173 -6.80 7.77 -3.18
CA GLY A 173 -6.82 7.15 -4.51
C GLY A 173 -8.21 7.22 -5.16
N ILE A 174 -9.25 6.79 -4.44
CA ILE A 174 -10.64 6.84 -4.94
C ILE A 174 -11.09 8.27 -5.26
N ARG A 175 -10.89 9.21 -4.33
CA ARG A 175 -11.26 10.63 -4.53
C ARG A 175 -10.55 11.28 -5.71
N SER A 176 -9.27 10.93 -5.93
CA SER A 176 -8.50 11.46 -7.06
C SER A 176 -9.10 11.05 -8.42
N GLN A 177 -9.63 9.83 -8.51
CA GLN A 177 -10.28 9.33 -9.71
C GLN A 177 -11.70 9.87 -9.86
N GLU A 178 -12.48 9.92 -8.77
CA GLU A 178 -13.83 10.52 -8.79
C GLU A 178 -13.83 11.95 -9.33
N ASN A 179 -12.86 12.77 -8.91
CA ASN A 179 -12.77 14.16 -9.32
C ASN A 179 -12.37 14.38 -10.79
N SER A 180 -11.81 13.35 -11.46
CA SER A 180 -11.24 13.51 -12.81
C SER A 180 -11.86 12.59 -13.85
N HIS A 181 -12.13 11.34 -13.49
CA HIS A 181 -12.59 10.26 -14.38
C HIS A 181 -13.37 9.19 -13.58
N PRO A 182 -14.59 9.51 -13.11
CA PRO A 182 -15.35 8.60 -12.25
C PRO A 182 -15.70 7.26 -12.93
N GLU A 183 -15.73 7.20 -14.27
CA GLU A 183 -15.89 5.99 -15.06
C GLU A 183 -14.78 4.95 -14.86
N TYR A 184 -13.57 5.38 -14.47
CA TYR A 184 -12.43 4.49 -14.24
C TYR A 184 -12.39 3.86 -12.85
N LEU A 185 -13.29 4.23 -11.94
CA LEU A 185 -13.33 3.68 -10.58
C LEU A 185 -13.48 2.16 -10.57
N ARG A 186 -14.25 1.58 -11.50
CA ARG A 186 -14.41 0.12 -11.64
C ARG A 186 -13.11 -0.60 -11.98
N THR A 187 -12.19 0.06 -12.66
CA THR A 187 -10.88 -0.49 -13.03
C THR A 187 -9.83 -0.22 -11.97
N VAL A 188 -9.86 0.95 -11.35
CA VAL A 188 -8.82 1.39 -10.40
C VAL A 188 -9.07 0.86 -8.99
N ALA A 189 -10.32 0.76 -8.53
CA ALA A 189 -10.61 0.32 -7.17
C ALA A 189 -10.05 -1.08 -6.84
N PRO A 190 -10.19 -2.11 -7.70
CA PRO A 190 -9.57 -3.42 -7.47
C PRO A 190 -8.04 -3.37 -7.36
N ILE A 191 -7.40 -2.53 -8.18
CA ILE A 191 -5.94 -2.34 -8.15
C ILE A 191 -5.52 -1.68 -6.84
N LEU A 192 -6.19 -0.61 -6.42
CA LEU A 192 -5.95 0.06 -5.14
C LEU A 192 -6.14 -0.90 -3.96
N SER A 193 -7.20 -1.70 -3.99
CA SER A 193 -7.51 -2.71 -2.98
C SER A 193 -6.41 -3.74 -2.84
N SER A 194 -5.94 -4.30 -3.96
CA SER A 194 -4.83 -5.25 -3.97
C SER A 194 -3.53 -4.59 -3.48
N SER A 195 -3.22 -3.40 -3.99
CA SER A 195 -1.97 -2.69 -3.69
C SER A 195 -1.86 -2.32 -2.21
N LEU A 196 -2.97 -1.85 -1.61
CA LEU A 196 -3.01 -1.40 -0.22
C LEU A 196 -3.51 -2.48 0.75
N ALA A 197 -3.85 -3.68 0.24
CA ALA A 197 -4.49 -4.77 0.98
C ALA A 197 -5.71 -4.31 1.81
N VAL A 198 -6.59 -3.54 1.17
CA VAL A 198 -7.85 -3.05 1.75
C VAL A 198 -9.00 -3.84 1.12
N LYS A 199 -9.85 -4.51 1.90
CA LYS A 199 -11.00 -5.25 1.34
C LYS A 199 -12.01 -4.27 0.75
N LEU A 200 -12.48 -4.56 -0.46
CA LEU A 200 -13.59 -3.84 -1.08
C LEU A 200 -14.92 -4.51 -0.77
N ASN A 201 -15.98 -3.69 -0.73
CA ASN A 201 -17.33 -4.20 -0.92
C ASN A 201 -17.67 -4.16 -2.43
N PRO A 202 -17.77 -5.32 -3.12
CA PRO A 202 -18.05 -5.35 -4.55
C PRO A 202 -19.42 -4.76 -4.90
N ASP A 203 -20.39 -4.79 -3.96
CA ASP A 203 -21.72 -4.21 -4.17
C ASP A 203 -21.66 -2.69 -4.38
N CYS A 204 -20.62 -2.03 -3.86
CA CYS A 204 -20.41 -0.61 -4.11
C CYS A 204 -20.00 -0.31 -5.56
N LEU A 205 -19.27 -1.20 -6.23
CA LEU A 205 -18.88 -1.02 -7.64
C LEU A 205 -20.04 -1.29 -8.62
N ALA A 206 -21.06 -2.01 -8.15
CA ALA A 206 -22.29 -2.27 -8.89
C ALA A 206 -23.28 -1.09 -8.86
N LYS A 207 -23.07 -0.10 -7.99
CA LYS A 207 -23.90 1.12 -7.95
C LYS A 207 -23.68 2.02 -9.18
N ILE A 208 -24.60 2.96 -9.40
CA ILE A 208 -24.42 4.03 -10.40
C ILE A 208 -23.23 4.91 -10.00
N VAL A 209 -22.53 5.43 -11.02
CA VAL A 209 -21.19 6.03 -10.90
C VAL A 209 -21.13 7.12 -9.82
N GLU A 210 -22.18 7.92 -9.71
CA GLU A 210 -22.31 9.04 -8.75
C GLU A 210 -22.34 8.59 -7.28
N PHE A 211 -22.71 7.34 -6.99
CA PHE A 211 -22.79 6.80 -5.62
C PHE A 211 -21.70 5.76 -5.31
N GLN A 212 -20.83 5.42 -6.27
CA GLN A 212 -19.79 4.40 -6.08
C GLN A 212 -18.76 4.85 -5.05
N ALA A 213 -18.21 6.06 -5.23
CA ALA A 213 -17.21 6.61 -4.33
C ALA A 213 -17.79 6.83 -2.91
N ALA A 214 -18.99 7.38 -2.81
CA ALA A 214 -19.70 7.51 -1.53
C ALA A 214 -19.85 6.15 -0.83
N CYS A 215 -20.33 5.10 -1.51
CA CYS A 215 -20.48 3.76 -0.92
C CYS A 215 -19.15 3.13 -0.48
N LEU A 216 -18.09 3.27 -1.28
CA LEU A 216 -16.75 2.75 -0.98
C LEU A 216 -16.11 3.46 0.21
N VAL A 217 -16.48 4.72 0.43
CA VAL A 217 -15.93 5.58 1.48
C VAL A 217 -16.83 5.60 2.72
N GLU A 218 -18.12 5.38 2.61
CA GLU A 218 -19.09 5.38 3.73
C GLU A 218 -19.00 4.08 4.54
N ASN A 219 -18.67 2.97 3.89
CA ASN A 219 -18.38 1.68 4.54
C ASN A 219 -17.00 1.63 5.23
N ARG A 220 -16.42 2.77 5.65
CA ARG A 220 -15.14 2.85 6.39
C ARG A 220 -15.07 1.88 7.55
N ASP A 221 -16.19 1.70 8.23
CA ASP A 221 -16.32 0.89 9.43
C ASP A 221 -16.52 -0.60 9.13
N SER A 222 -16.64 -1.00 7.85
CA SER A 222 -16.69 -2.39 7.39
C SER A 222 -15.55 -2.75 6.43
N LEU A 223 -14.65 -1.80 6.12
CA LEU A 223 -13.40 -2.04 5.39
C LEU A 223 -12.46 -2.88 6.26
N VAL A 224 -12.66 -4.19 6.18
CA VAL A 224 -11.76 -5.18 6.76
C VAL A 224 -10.41 -5.03 6.06
N LEU A 225 -9.37 -4.70 6.79
CA LEU A 225 -7.99 -4.83 6.30
C LEU A 225 -7.67 -6.33 6.28
N GLY A 226 -8.15 -6.98 5.22
CA GLY A 226 -7.96 -8.40 4.98
C GLY A 226 -6.65 -8.60 4.22
N ASP A 227 -5.86 -9.55 4.71
CA ASP A 227 -4.80 -10.12 3.90
C ASP A 227 -5.40 -10.78 2.66
N ILE A 228 -4.79 -10.55 1.50
CA ILE A 228 -5.22 -11.06 0.19
C ILE A 228 -5.16 -12.61 0.13
N HIS A 229 -4.63 -13.25 1.18
CA HIS A 229 -4.40 -14.68 1.25
C HIS A 229 -5.50 -15.51 1.93
N SER A 230 -6.53 -14.92 2.54
CA SER A 230 -7.59 -15.71 3.20
C SER A 230 -8.77 -16.09 2.28
N ASN A 231 -8.84 -15.56 1.07
CA ASN A 231 -9.95 -15.83 0.14
C ASN A 231 -9.67 -16.96 -0.86
N SER A 232 -8.45 -17.53 -0.92
CA SER A 232 -8.11 -18.61 -1.86
C SER A 232 -8.24 -20.03 -1.29
N LEU A 233 -8.74 -20.20 -0.07
CA LEU A 233 -8.84 -21.53 0.56
C LEU A 233 -10.04 -22.36 0.09
N THR A 234 -10.99 -21.79 -0.66
CA THR A 234 -12.20 -22.50 -1.08
C THR A 234 -12.24 -22.87 -2.57
N GLU A 235 -11.23 -22.50 -3.38
CA GLU A 235 -11.20 -22.80 -4.83
C GLU A 235 -9.93 -23.51 -5.33
N THR A 236 -9.08 -24.04 -4.44
CA THR A 236 -7.92 -24.84 -4.88
C THR A 236 -7.70 -26.06 -4.00
N ILE A 237 -8.78 -26.82 -3.80
CA ILE A 237 -8.67 -28.24 -3.46
C ILE A 237 -8.29 -28.96 -4.76
N ILE A 238 -7.00 -28.99 -5.07
CA ILE A 238 -6.22 -30.00 -5.81
C ILE A 238 -4.87 -29.33 -6.17
N GLY A 239 -3.81 -29.72 -5.44
CA GLY A 239 -2.42 -29.50 -5.86
C GLY A 239 -1.65 -28.36 -5.18
N ALA A 240 -0.98 -28.70 -4.07
CA ALA A 240 0.16 -28.04 -3.42
C ALA A 240 -0.06 -26.74 -2.58
N PRO A 241 -0.20 -26.88 -1.25
CA PRO A 241 -0.01 -25.77 -0.30
C PRO A 241 0.98 -26.15 0.83
N THR A 242 2.27 -25.88 0.64
CA THR A 242 3.24 -25.81 1.75
C THR A 242 4.09 -24.55 1.70
N ASP A 243 4.30 -23.99 0.50
CA ASP A 243 5.12 -22.79 0.30
C ASP A 243 4.43 -21.52 0.84
N LEU A 244 3.11 -21.39 0.68
CA LEU A 244 2.38 -20.19 1.11
C LEU A 244 2.31 -20.02 2.65
N ALA A 245 2.26 -21.12 3.40
CA ALA A 245 2.31 -21.09 4.87
C ALA A 245 3.70 -20.71 5.40
N LEU A 246 4.77 -21.06 4.67
CA LEU A 246 6.15 -20.64 4.93
C LEU A 246 6.38 -19.17 4.57
N GLN A 247 5.69 -18.66 3.55
CA GLN A 247 5.77 -17.26 3.14
C GLN A 247 5.02 -16.32 4.10
N LEU A 248 3.90 -16.78 4.68
CA LEU A 248 3.20 -16.04 5.74
C LEU A 248 4.02 -15.95 7.02
N SER A 249 4.76 -17.02 7.40
CA SER A 249 5.65 -16.98 8.56
C SER A 249 6.93 -16.16 8.34
N ALA A 250 7.29 -15.86 7.09
CA ALA A 250 8.47 -15.08 6.73
C ALA A 250 8.28 -13.56 6.90
N THR A 251 7.05 -13.06 7.00
CA THR A 251 6.77 -11.70 7.50
C THR A 251 6.62 -11.75 9.01
N ARG A 252 7.20 -10.81 9.74
CA ARG A 252 7.18 -10.89 11.21
C ARG A 252 5.76 -10.75 11.76
N GLU A 253 4.93 -9.96 11.07
CA GLU A 253 3.49 -9.81 11.32
C GLU A 253 2.72 -11.12 11.10
N GLY A 254 3.09 -11.92 10.09
CA GLY A 254 2.48 -13.22 9.82
C GLY A 254 3.08 -14.39 10.62
N GLY A 255 4.31 -14.25 11.12
CA GLY A 255 4.99 -15.21 12.01
C GLY A 255 4.53 -15.16 13.48
N TYR A 256 3.80 -14.10 13.89
CA TYR A 256 3.24 -13.98 15.24
C TYR A 256 1.76 -14.37 15.37
N GLY A 257 1.08 -14.78 14.29
CA GLY A 257 -0.29 -15.31 14.40
C GLY A 257 -1.35 -14.33 14.92
N PHE A 258 -1.16 -13.01 14.73
CA PHE A 258 -2.09 -11.98 15.21
C PHE A 258 -2.76 -11.24 14.05
N TYR A 259 -3.98 -11.66 13.71
CA TYR A 259 -4.85 -11.02 12.72
C TYR A 259 -6.11 -10.50 13.41
N SER A 260 -6.35 -9.20 13.33
CA SER A 260 -7.59 -8.58 13.76
C SER A 260 -7.93 -7.43 12.79
N PRO A 261 -9.18 -7.33 12.32
CA PRO A 261 -9.63 -6.18 11.53
C PRO A 261 -9.35 -4.89 12.31
N TYR A 262 -9.10 -3.78 11.63
CA TYR A 262 -8.92 -2.45 12.23
C TYR A 262 -9.91 -2.20 13.41
N ILE A 263 -11.18 -2.60 13.25
CA ILE A 263 -12.24 -2.53 14.27
C ILE A 263 -11.91 -3.35 15.54
N GLY A 264 -11.36 -4.55 15.39
CA GLY A 264 -10.97 -5.39 16.51
C GLY A 264 -9.81 -4.78 17.31
N VAL A 265 -8.87 -4.12 16.62
CA VAL A 265 -7.81 -3.33 17.29
C VAL A 265 -8.41 -2.13 18.03
N VAL A 266 -9.37 -1.39 17.44
CA VAL A 266 -10.04 -0.27 18.13
C VAL A 266 -10.80 -0.75 19.38
N ARG A 267 -11.52 -1.87 19.30
CA ARG A 267 -12.24 -2.47 20.45
C ARG A 267 -11.29 -2.90 21.56
N ASP A 268 -10.19 -3.57 21.21
CA ASP A 268 -9.19 -4.00 22.19
C ASP A 268 -8.49 -2.80 22.83
N LEU A 269 -8.15 -1.76 22.07
CA LEU A 269 -7.63 -0.50 22.60
C LEU A 269 -8.61 0.14 23.59
N ALA A 270 -9.89 0.27 23.25
CA ALA A 270 -10.89 0.86 24.14
C ALA A 270 -11.04 0.06 25.46
N ARG A 271 -11.03 -1.28 25.38
CA ARG A 271 -11.10 -2.16 26.56
C ARG A 271 -9.84 -2.02 27.43
N ILE A 272 -8.67 -2.03 26.83
CA ILE A 272 -7.40 -1.92 27.54
C ILE A 272 -7.26 -0.54 28.20
N PHE A 273 -7.55 0.55 27.46
CA PHE A 273 -7.52 1.92 27.99
C PHE A 273 -8.56 2.22 29.06
N GLY A 274 -9.76 1.62 28.97
CA GLY A 274 -10.73 1.68 30.05
C GLY A 274 -10.20 1.14 31.39
N ALA A 275 -9.26 0.18 31.36
CA ALA A 275 -8.65 -0.40 32.56
C ALA A 275 -7.49 0.43 33.15
N PHE A 276 -6.98 1.44 32.41
CA PHE A 276 -5.92 2.35 32.86
C PHE A 276 -6.42 3.60 33.56
N ASN A 277 -7.73 3.83 33.54
CA ASN A 277 -8.33 5.05 34.04
C ASN A 277 -8.24 5.10 35.56
N ASN A 278 -7.89 6.28 36.06
CA ASN A 278 -7.87 6.57 37.47
C ASN A 278 -8.59 7.91 37.72
N PRO A 279 -8.85 8.29 38.98
CA PRO A 279 -9.58 9.52 39.29
C PRO A 279 -8.93 10.82 38.76
N GLU A 280 -7.62 10.79 38.49
CA GLU A 280 -6.85 11.92 37.98
C GLU A 280 -6.78 11.96 36.45
N PHE A 281 -6.61 10.80 35.81
CA PHE A 281 -6.32 10.64 34.39
C PHE A 281 -7.16 9.57 33.72
N ASN A 282 -7.66 9.92 32.54
CA ASN A 282 -8.24 9.03 31.55
C ASN A 282 -7.27 8.96 30.37
N TYR A 283 -6.74 7.78 30.05
CA TYR A 283 -5.77 7.63 28.96
C TYR A 283 -6.51 7.40 27.65
N LEU A 284 -6.32 8.31 26.69
CA LEU A 284 -6.94 8.23 25.38
C LEU A 284 -5.91 7.79 24.34
N PRO A 285 -6.14 6.69 23.60
CA PRO A 285 -5.31 6.34 22.47
C PRO A 285 -5.37 7.45 21.41
N ALA A 286 -4.25 7.67 20.74
CA ALA A 286 -4.13 8.58 19.61
C ALA A 286 -3.36 7.87 18.49
N LEU A 287 -4.00 7.71 17.32
CA LEU A 287 -3.32 7.14 16.14
C LEU A 287 -2.46 8.21 15.49
N GLY A 288 -1.21 7.89 15.19
CA GLY A 288 -0.27 8.83 14.58
C GLY A 288 -0.18 8.67 13.07
N ILE A 289 -0.76 9.58 12.31
CA ILE A 289 -0.63 9.63 10.85
C ILE A 289 0.62 10.43 10.50
N GLN A 290 1.61 9.75 9.94
CA GLN A 290 2.89 10.34 9.62
C GLN A 290 2.83 10.97 8.23
N ASN A 291 3.31 12.21 8.11
CA ASN A 291 3.44 12.92 6.84
C ASN A 291 4.74 13.72 6.86
N GLY A 292 5.78 13.20 6.18
CA GLY A 292 7.12 13.74 6.32
C GLY A 292 7.51 13.87 7.80
N LYS A 293 7.81 15.09 8.25
CA LYS A 293 8.26 15.35 9.63
C LYS A 293 7.13 15.44 10.64
N SER A 294 5.88 15.49 10.21
CA SER A 294 4.75 15.64 11.13
C SER A 294 4.04 14.33 11.41
N VAL A 295 3.46 14.25 12.60
CA VAL A 295 2.58 13.19 13.06
C VAL A 295 1.29 13.84 13.50
N SER A 296 0.26 13.72 12.66
CA SER A 296 -1.08 14.19 12.98
C SER A 296 -1.77 13.13 13.83
N LEU A 297 -2.16 13.50 15.05
CA LEU A 297 -2.87 12.57 15.93
C LEU A 297 -4.35 12.54 15.60
N LEU A 298 -4.91 11.34 15.47
CA LEU A 298 -6.35 11.11 15.36
C LEU A 298 -6.86 10.51 16.66
N LEU A 299 -7.95 11.05 17.17
CA LEU A 299 -8.57 10.66 18.44
C LEU A 299 -9.90 9.96 18.17
N ASN A 300 -10.29 9.06 19.07
CA ASN A 300 -11.60 8.41 19.04
C ASN A 300 -12.62 9.06 19.99
N SER A 301 -12.19 10.02 20.80
CA SER A 301 -13.04 10.73 21.76
C SER A 301 -12.49 12.12 22.05
N ALA A 302 -13.37 13.06 22.39
CA ALA A 302 -12.98 14.42 22.73
C ALA A 302 -12.23 14.45 24.07
N PRO A 303 -11.09 15.17 24.17
CA PRO A 303 -10.33 15.26 25.41
C PRO A 303 -11.08 16.04 26.48
N SER A 304 -11.05 15.52 27.71
CA SER A 304 -11.51 16.21 28.92
C SER A 304 -10.36 16.93 29.62
N PHE A 305 -10.59 18.17 30.03
CA PHE A 305 -9.65 18.94 30.87
C PHE A 305 -10.06 18.96 32.35
N ARG A 306 -11.19 18.33 32.69
CA ARG A 306 -11.65 18.10 34.06
C ARG A 306 -11.28 16.69 34.50
N LYS A 307 -11.13 16.47 35.81
CA LYS A 307 -10.83 15.14 36.35
C LYS A 307 -11.97 14.14 36.03
N PRO A 308 -11.66 12.92 35.55
CA PRO A 308 -10.32 12.47 35.14
C PRO A 308 -9.89 13.12 33.81
N LYS A 309 -8.71 13.74 33.80
CA LYS A 309 -8.19 14.51 32.66
C LYS A 309 -7.73 13.57 31.55
N SER A 310 -7.96 13.94 30.31
CA SER A 310 -7.53 13.15 29.16
C SER A 310 -6.03 13.30 28.90
N VAL A 311 -5.30 12.19 29.02
CA VAL A 311 -3.91 12.07 28.60
C VAL A 311 -3.89 11.40 27.24
N LEU A 312 -3.44 12.10 26.21
CA LEU A 312 -3.35 11.54 24.87
C LEU A 312 -2.11 10.65 24.77
N VAL A 313 -2.27 9.42 24.32
CA VAL A 313 -1.20 8.41 24.23
C VAL A 313 -0.93 8.10 22.77
N ALA A 314 0.26 8.45 22.29
CA ALA A 314 0.71 8.17 20.93
C ALA A 314 1.92 7.25 20.94
N ALA A 315 2.08 6.45 19.90
CA ALA A 315 3.19 5.53 19.74
C ALA A 315 4.13 6.03 18.63
N LEU A 316 5.44 5.87 18.84
CA LEU A 316 6.45 6.00 17.80
C LEU A 316 6.84 4.61 17.27
N PRO A 317 7.44 4.52 16.07
CA PRO A 317 7.87 3.24 15.49
C PRO A 317 8.66 2.38 16.48
N ALA A 318 8.47 1.07 16.38
CA ALA A 318 9.13 0.12 17.27
C ALA A 318 10.66 0.25 17.21
N ILE A 319 11.31 -0.06 18.33
CA ILE A 319 12.78 -0.06 18.40
C ILE A 319 13.25 -1.49 18.11
N GLU A 320 13.60 -1.73 16.86
CA GLU A 320 14.00 -3.05 16.39
C GLU A 320 14.82 -2.96 15.10
N LYS A 321 15.33 -4.12 14.66
CA LYS A 321 16.04 -4.19 13.38
C LYS A 321 15.04 -3.89 12.27
N ASN A 322 15.40 -2.92 11.43
CA ASN A 322 14.62 -2.59 10.26
C ASN A 322 14.69 -3.73 9.25
N VAL A 323 13.55 -4.17 8.73
CA VAL A 323 13.47 -5.21 7.69
C VAL A 323 12.57 -4.69 6.59
N PRO A 324 13.10 -4.41 5.38
CA PRO A 324 12.28 -3.99 4.26
C PRO A 324 11.28 -5.07 3.84
N PRO A 325 10.09 -4.71 3.34
CA PRO A 325 9.11 -5.67 2.86
C PRO A 325 9.65 -6.41 1.62
N PRO A 326 9.40 -7.72 1.48
CA PRO A 326 9.79 -8.47 0.29
C PRO A 326 8.92 -8.06 -0.90
N LEU A 327 9.50 -7.33 -1.84
CA LEU A 327 8.81 -6.94 -3.07
C LEU A 327 8.89 -8.05 -4.11
N ARG A 328 7.75 -8.35 -4.74
CA ARG A 328 7.66 -9.33 -5.82
C ARG A 328 7.22 -8.64 -7.10
N ARG A 329 7.77 -9.06 -8.24
CA ARG A 329 7.27 -8.65 -9.55
C ARG A 329 5.89 -9.26 -9.78
N SER A 330 4.94 -8.49 -10.31
CA SER A 330 3.59 -9.01 -10.59
C SER A 330 3.52 -9.85 -11.88
N SER A 331 4.51 -9.73 -12.77
CA SER A 331 4.57 -10.48 -14.02
C SER A 331 6.00 -10.70 -14.49
N ASP A 332 6.23 -11.83 -15.17
CA ASP A 332 7.50 -12.15 -15.80
C ASP A 332 7.71 -11.52 -17.18
N ALA A 333 6.65 -10.98 -17.79
CA ALA A 333 6.68 -10.42 -19.14
C ALA A 333 7.59 -9.18 -19.27
N PRO A 334 8.25 -8.99 -20.43
CA PRO A 334 9.04 -7.80 -20.70
C PRO A 334 8.17 -6.53 -20.77
N ILE A 335 8.69 -5.43 -20.23
CA ILE A 335 8.00 -4.13 -20.15
C ILE A 335 8.62 -3.17 -21.15
N CYS A 336 7.80 -2.53 -21.99
CA CYS A 336 8.31 -1.44 -22.83
C CYS A 336 8.60 -0.19 -22.00
N GLY A 337 9.88 0.15 -21.86
CA GLY A 337 10.33 1.32 -21.09
C GLY A 337 9.94 2.66 -21.72
N SER A 338 9.80 2.71 -23.05
CA SER A 338 9.37 3.94 -23.77
C SER A 338 7.85 4.10 -23.86
N ARG A 339 7.06 3.19 -23.28
CA ARG A 339 5.60 3.35 -23.22
C ARG A 339 5.24 4.40 -22.16
N PRO A 340 4.50 5.47 -22.51
CA PRO A 340 4.03 6.43 -21.53
C PRO A 340 3.18 5.73 -20.46
N GLY A 341 3.51 5.97 -19.19
CA GLY A 341 2.84 5.32 -18.06
C GLY A 341 3.10 3.82 -17.93
N ALA A 342 4.22 3.31 -18.46
CA ALA A 342 4.68 1.96 -18.19
C ALA A 342 4.74 1.71 -16.67
N VAL A 343 4.17 0.58 -16.24
CA VAL A 343 4.08 0.19 -14.83
C VAL A 343 5.02 -0.97 -14.57
N LEU A 344 5.92 -0.79 -13.62
CA LEU A 344 6.71 -1.84 -13.00
C LEU A 344 5.85 -2.44 -11.87
N GLY A 345 5.07 -3.46 -12.22
CA GLY A 345 4.13 -4.10 -11.29
C GLY A 345 4.83 -4.72 -10.10
N VAL A 346 4.41 -4.35 -8.89
CA VAL A 346 4.98 -4.86 -7.64
C VAL A 346 3.87 -5.28 -6.69
N ASP A 347 3.93 -6.54 -6.25
CA ASP A 347 3.02 -7.12 -5.27
C ASP A 347 3.63 -7.13 -3.86
N GLY A 348 2.78 -7.20 -2.85
CA GLY A 348 3.19 -7.33 -1.44
C GLY A 348 3.73 -6.04 -0.83
N ALA A 349 3.37 -4.87 -1.38
CA ALA A 349 3.97 -3.58 -1.03
C ALA A 349 3.00 -2.56 -0.37
N PRO A 350 2.05 -2.94 0.51
CA PRO A 350 1.04 -1.99 1.01
C PRO A 350 1.64 -0.82 1.79
N LEU A 351 2.71 -1.04 2.56
CA LEU A 351 3.37 0.04 3.32
C LEU A 351 4.20 0.95 2.42
N VAL A 352 4.76 0.44 1.32
CA VAL A 352 5.43 1.26 0.29
C VAL A 352 4.46 2.25 -0.32
N PHE A 353 3.21 1.84 -0.54
CA PHE A 353 2.18 2.68 -1.14
C PHE A 353 1.45 3.59 -0.14
N ALA A 354 1.51 3.29 1.15
CA ALA A 354 0.76 3.99 2.19
C ALA A 354 1.61 4.93 3.06
N THR A 355 2.93 4.86 2.96
CA THR A 355 3.88 5.60 3.81
C THR A 355 5.06 6.09 2.98
N ASP A 356 5.87 6.99 3.55
CA ASP A 356 7.11 7.45 2.92
C ASP A 356 8.33 6.60 3.33
N TYR A 357 8.13 5.42 3.94
CA TYR A 357 9.25 4.57 4.38
C TYR A 357 10.18 4.17 3.25
N ALA A 358 9.61 3.86 2.08
CA ALA A 358 10.37 3.66 0.85
C ALA A 358 10.55 5.00 0.13
N HIS A 359 11.79 5.45 -0.02
CA HIS A 359 12.07 6.76 -0.63
C HIS A 359 13.31 6.73 -1.53
N ASN A 360 13.41 7.74 -2.40
CA ASN A 360 14.44 7.85 -3.44
C ASN A 360 14.54 6.58 -4.30
N MET A 361 13.39 6.07 -4.71
CA MET A 361 13.30 4.85 -5.52
C MET A 361 13.78 5.12 -6.94
N VAL A 362 14.67 4.26 -7.43
CA VAL A 362 15.23 4.30 -8.78
C VAL A 362 15.22 2.90 -9.38
N LEU A 363 15.16 2.83 -10.70
CA LEU A 363 15.42 1.61 -11.45
C LEU A 363 16.84 1.70 -12.01
N ARG A 364 17.73 0.81 -11.55
CA ARG A 364 19.07 0.69 -12.13
C ARG A 364 18.98 -0.18 -13.38
N LEU A 365 18.97 0.46 -14.53
CA LEU A 365 18.93 -0.15 -15.86
C LEU A 365 20.34 -0.53 -16.30
N THR A 366 20.55 -1.79 -16.67
CA THR A 366 21.83 -2.31 -17.18
C THR A 366 21.63 -2.86 -18.58
N GLY A 367 22.34 -2.30 -19.55
CA GLY A 367 22.37 -2.77 -20.94
C GLY A 367 23.26 -4.00 -21.13
N LYS A 368 23.22 -4.61 -22.32
CA LYS A 368 24.11 -5.73 -22.68
C LYS A 368 25.59 -5.34 -22.75
N ASP A 369 25.84 -4.07 -23.03
CA ASP A 369 27.15 -3.41 -23.05
C ASP A 369 27.72 -3.13 -21.65
N GLY A 370 26.95 -3.38 -20.58
CA GLY A 370 27.31 -3.07 -19.20
C GLY A 370 27.09 -1.60 -18.82
N HIS A 371 26.60 -0.77 -19.73
CA HIS A 371 26.25 0.61 -19.40
C HIS A 371 25.06 0.63 -18.45
N THR A 372 25.19 1.42 -17.38
CA THR A 372 24.20 1.53 -16.31
C THR A 372 23.59 2.92 -16.29
N VAL A 373 22.26 2.99 -16.23
CA VAL A 373 21.49 4.24 -16.13
C VAL A 373 20.52 4.12 -14.97
N GLU A 374 20.40 5.15 -14.14
CA GLU A 374 19.42 5.18 -13.05
C GLU A 374 18.20 6.01 -13.46
N ALA A 375 17.03 5.37 -13.43
CA ALA A 375 15.77 5.99 -13.78
C ALA A 375 14.94 6.26 -12.51
N PRO A 376 14.64 7.52 -12.14
CA PRO A 376 13.81 7.80 -10.96
C PRO A 376 12.40 7.24 -11.11
N LEU A 377 11.86 6.70 -10.02
CA LEU A 377 10.55 6.05 -9.96
C LEU A 377 9.60 6.72 -8.97
N ILE A 378 8.31 6.60 -9.24
CA ILE A 378 7.23 7.05 -8.37
C ILE A 378 6.30 5.87 -8.09
N ALA A 379 6.03 5.60 -6.82
CA ALA A 379 5.08 4.57 -6.41
C ALA A 379 3.64 5.01 -6.73
N ARG A 380 2.84 4.11 -7.32
CA ARG A 380 1.46 4.36 -7.75
C ARG A 380 0.56 3.23 -7.30
N ALA A 381 -0.09 3.44 -6.15
CA ALA A 381 -1.06 2.50 -5.59
C ALA A 381 -2.25 2.24 -6.55
N ASP A 382 -2.64 3.24 -7.32
CA ASP A 382 -3.73 3.15 -8.32
C ASP A 382 -3.33 2.37 -9.59
N LYS A 383 -2.03 2.09 -9.75
CA LYS A 383 -1.48 1.29 -10.85
C LYS A 383 -0.91 -0.05 -10.41
N GLY A 384 -0.74 -0.28 -9.11
CA GLY A 384 -0.18 -1.52 -8.57
C GLY A 384 1.32 -1.67 -8.80
N GLY A 385 2.06 -0.57 -8.77
CA GLY A 385 3.50 -0.63 -9.02
C GLY A 385 4.18 0.73 -9.05
N TYR A 386 5.36 0.76 -9.65
CA TYR A 386 6.12 1.99 -9.89
C TYR A 386 5.96 2.45 -11.33
N ILE A 387 5.99 3.75 -11.55
CA ILE A 387 6.12 4.36 -12.87
C ILE A 387 7.40 5.19 -12.92
N PHE A 388 7.92 5.42 -14.13
CA PHE A 388 9.01 6.38 -14.31
C PHE A 388 8.56 7.78 -13.93
N ALA A 389 9.42 8.51 -13.21
CA ALA A 389 9.19 9.90 -12.91
C ALA A 389 9.22 10.73 -14.21
N PRO A 390 8.45 11.84 -14.30
CA PRO A 390 8.42 12.68 -15.51
C PRO A 390 9.78 13.25 -15.95
N SER A 391 10.74 13.30 -15.03
CA SER A 391 12.12 13.76 -15.30
C SER A 391 12.94 12.73 -16.08
N PHE A 392 12.53 11.46 -16.11
CA PHE A 392 13.23 10.42 -16.86
C PHE A 392 12.83 10.44 -18.33
N LYS A 393 13.82 10.48 -19.22
CA LYS A 393 13.63 10.42 -20.67
C LYS A 393 14.31 9.16 -21.21
N PRO A 394 13.55 8.20 -21.76
CA PRO A 394 14.10 6.94 -22.26
C PRO A 394 14.64 7.03 -23.70
N ASP A 395 14.67 8.22 -24.32
CA ASP A 395 14.82 8.38 -25.77
C ASP A 395 16.13 7.85 -26.34
N ASP A 396 17.20 7.84 -25.54
CA ASP A 396 18.54 7.35 -25.94
C ASP A 396 18.75 5.85 -25.65
N LEU A 397 17.80 5.19 -24.99
CA LEU A 397 17.91 3.78 -24.63
C LEU A 397 17.38 2.91 -25.77
N ILE A 398 18.12 1.83 -26.07
CA ILE A 398 17.78 0.90 -27.15
C ILE A 398 17.96 -0.55 -26.73
N GLY A 399 17.08 -1.41 -27.24
CA GLY A 399 17.18 -2.85 -27.05
C GLY A 399 16.77 -3.33 -25.64
N PRO A 400 17.12 -4.57 -25.29
CA PRO A 400 16.74 -5.18 -24.01
C PRO A 400 17.68 -4.74 -22.88
N MET A 401 17.11 -4.39 -21.73
CA MET A 401 17.83 -4.00 -20.52
C MET A 401 17.27 -4.73 -19.31
N LYS A 402 18.13 -4.96 -18.32
CA LYS A 402 17.72 -5.46 -17.01
C LYS A 402 17.59 -4.29 -16.04
N GLY A 403 16.44 -4.14 -15.40
CA GLY A 403 16.19 -3.09 -14.43
C GLY A 403 16.08 -3.65 -13.02
N ARG A 404 17.00 -3.32 -12.12
CA ARG A 404 16.87 -3.66 -10.69
C ARG A 404 16.29 -2.50 -9.91
N LEU A 405 15.20 -2.74 -9.18
CA LEU A 405 14.62 -1.73 -8.30
C LEU A 405 15.57 -1.49 -7.11
N HIS A 406 15.88 -0.23 -6.83
CA HIS A 406 16.76 0.18 -5.75
C HIS A 406 16.24 1.44 -5.07
N GLY A 407 16.50 1.60 -3.78
CA GLY A 407 16.16 2.81 -3.04
C GLY A 407 16.54 2.69 -1.57
N TYR A 408 15.80 3.38 -0.72
CA TYR A 408 15.99 3.33 0.73
C TYR A 408 14.71 2.91 1.43
N TRP A 409 14.85 2.08 2.44
CA TRP A 409 13.81 1.77 3.42
C TRP A 409 14.23 2.39 4.76
N GLY A 410 13.79 3.62 4.97
CA GLY A 410 14.36 4.54 5.95
C GLY A 410 15.86 4.72 5.82
N PHE A 411 16.62 4.34 6.86
CA PHE A 411 18.08 4.55 6.84
C PHE A 411 18.84 3.52 6.01
N GLU A 412 18.23 2.38 5.69
CA GLU A 412 18.89 1.24 5.06
C GLU A 412 18.65 1.24 3.56
N ALA A 413 19.67 0.81 2.79
CA ALA A 413 19.50 0.57 1.37
C ALA A 413 18.58 -0.62 1.15
N PHE A 414 17.79 -0.55 0.09
CA PHE A 414 16.74 -1.50 -0.20
C PHE A 414 16.77 -1.87 -1.68
N ASP A 415 16.93 -3.17 -1.95
CA ASP A 415 16.84 -3.73 -3.28
C ASP A 415 15.51 -4.46 -3.44
N GLY A 416 14.85 -4.21 -4.56
CA GLY A 416 13.61 -4.87 -4.96
C GLY A 416 13.81 -5.86 -6.11
N PRO A 417 12.71 -6.26 -6.77
CA PRO A 417 12.76 -7.21 -7.87
C PRO A 417 13.51 -6.65 -9.09
N GLU A 418 13.93 -7.58 -9.94
CA GLU A 418 14.48 -7.29 -11.27
C GLU A 418 13.37 -7.39 -12.33
N PHE A 419 13.40 -6.48 -13.28
CA PHE A 419 12.47 -6.38 -14.40
C PHE A 419 13.22 -6.54 -15.71
N ALA A 420 12.61 -7.25 -16.67
CA ALA A 420 13.04 -7.23 -18.06
C ALA A 420 12.40 -6.01 -18.75
N LEU A 421 13.21 -5.10 -19.25
CA LEU A 421 12.75 -3.95 -20.03
C LEU A 421 13.22 -4.04 -21.46
N GLN A 422 12.40 -3.53 -22.37
CA GLN A 422 12.74 -3.37 -23.77
C GLN A 422 12.56 -1.90 -24.16
N PHE A 423 13.48 -1.39 -24.95
CA PHE A 423 13.42 -0.07 -25.56
C PHE A 423 13.45 -0.22 -27.08
N PRO A 424 12.70 0.61 -27.82
CA PRO A 424 12.51 0.46 -29.26
C PRO A 424 13.83 0.60 -30.01
N GLN A 425 14.14 -0.38 -30.86
CA GLN A 425 15.33 -0.36 -31.71
C GLN A 425 14.88 -0.63 -33.15
N ALA A 426 15.30 0.23 -34.10
CA ALA A 426 14.99 0.02 -35.51
C ALA A 426 15.75 -1.18 -36.07
N GLY A 427 15.10 -1.96 -36.93
CA GLY A 427 15.70 -3.11 -37.60
C GLY A 427 15.84 -4.33 -36.70
N SER A 428 15.27 -4.30 -35.49
CA SER A 428 15.45 -5.35 -34.48
C SER A 428 14.50 -6.53 -34.69
N LEU A 429 13.38 -6.33 -35.39
CA LEU A 429 12.37 -7.35 -35.67
C LEU A 429 12.62 -7.93 -37.06
N GLN A 430 12.78 -9.25 -37.12
CA GLN A 430 13.07 -9.96 -38.35
C GLN A 430 12.02 -11.06 -38.58
N PRO A 431 11.61 -11.31 -39.84
CA PRO A 431 10.80 -12.47 -40.16
C PRO A 431 11.49 -13.76 -39.73
N SER A 432 10.72 -14.69 -39.15
CA SER A 432 11.20 -16.05 -38.93
C SER A 432 11.60 -16.65 -40.28
N ALA A 433 12.74 -17.33 -40.31
CA ALA A 433 13.18 -18.05 -41.50
C ALA A 433 12.09 -19.05 -41.93
N GLU A 434 12.00 -19.29 -43.25
CA GLU A 434 11.19 -20.35 -43.88
C GLU A 434 9.67 -20.10 -44.03
N GLN A 435 9.16 -18.88 -43.78
CA GLN A 435 7.75 -18.58 -44.04
C GLN A 435 7.51 -18.18 -45.50
N ARG A 436 6.63 -18.89 -46.19
CA ARG A 436 6.14 -18.56 -47.54
C ARG A 436 4.70 -18.09 -47.47
N PHE A 437 4.41 -16.99 -48.16
CA PHE A 437 3.09 -16.38 -48.21
C PHE A 437 2.50 -16.53 -49.60
N ILE A 438 1.25 -16.99 -49.70
CA ILE A 438 0.57 -17.25 -50.97
C ILE A 438 -0.59 -16.27 -51.13
N ALA A 439 -0.67 -15.62 -52.30
CA ALA A 439 -1.77 -14.75 -52.66
C ALA A 439 -3.12 -15.49 -52.59
N GLY A 440 -4.15 -14.85 -52.03
CA GLY A 440 -5.48 -15.46 -51.85
C GLY A 440 -5.65 -16.30 -50.58
N LYS A 441 -4.58 -16.55 -49.80
CA LYS A 441 -4.65 -17.34 -48.56
C LYS A 441 -4.10 -16.57 -47.36
N ASN A 442 -4.98 -16.28 -46.40
CA ASN A 442 -4.57 -15.68 -45.13
C ASN A 442 -3.57 -16.58 -44.39
N ASP A 443 -2.55 -15.96 -43.81
CA ASP A 443 -1.50 -16.66 -43.05
C ASP A 443 -1.01 -15.78 -41.89
N ARG A 444 -0.07 -16.28 -41.09
CA ARG A 444 0.53 -15.57 -39.96
C ARG A 444 2.02 -15.35 -40.13
N LEU A 445 2.42 -14.08 -40.18
CA LEU A 445 3.82 -13.69 -40.15
C LEU A 445 4.34 -13.71 -38.72
N LEU A 446 5.34 -14.53 -38.44
CA LEU A 446 6.05 -14.56 -37.17
C LEU A 446 7.28 -13.66 -37.29
N LEU A 447 7.32 -12.59 -36.50
CA LEU A 447 8.52 -11.76 -36.35
C LEU A 447 9.19 -12.07 -35.02
N THR A 448 10.50 -12.21 -35.02
CA THR A 448 11.31 -12.39 -33.81
C THR A 448 12.23 -11.18 -33.62
N GLY A 449 12.47 -10.81 -32.37
CA GLY A 449 13.39 -9.73 -32.03
C GLY A 449 13.29 -9.28 -30.57
N PRO A 450 14.27 -8.50 -30.11
CA PRO A 450 14.42 -8.18 -28.68
C PRO A 450 13.58 -6.98 -28.20
N THR A 451 12.65 -6.46 -29.01
CA THR A 451 11.86 -5.25 -28.69
C THR A 451 10.37 -5.39 -28.97
N THR A 452 9.86 -6.62 -28.91
CA THR A 452 8.46 -6.98 -29.17
C THR A 452 7.47 -6.33 -28.20
N ALA A 453 7.84 -6.11 -26.93
CA ALA A 453 7.01 -5.46 -25.92
C ALA A 453 6.70 -3.99 -26.27
N CYS A 454 7.54 -3.36 -27.11
CA CYS A 454 7.36 -1.96 -27.52
C CYS A 454 6.51 -1.77 -28.77
N VAL A 455 6.01 -2.84 -29.38
CA VAL A 455 5.12 -2.73 -30.55
C VAL A 455 3.78 -2.13 -30.11
N LYS A 456 3.40 -1.00 -30.73
CA LYS A 456 2.16 -0.26 -30.45
C LYS A 456 1.05 -0.65 -31.42
N ASN A 457 1.37 -0.68 -32.71
CA ASN A 457 0.43 -1.04 -33.76
C ASN A 457 1.15 -1.65 -34.97
N VAL A 458 0.46 -2.49 -35.72
CA VAL A 458 0.95 -3.07 -36.96
C VAL A 458 -0.06 -2.81 -38.07
N SER A 459 0.42 -2.37 -39.22
CA SER A 459 -0.39 -2.19 -40.43
C SER A 459 0.30 -2.80 -41.63
N VAL A 460 -0.48 -3.31 -42.56
CA VAL A 460 0.00 -3.94 -43.80
C VAL A 460 -0.43 -3.08 -44.98
N GLN A 461 0.55 -2.61 -45.74
CA GLN A 461 0.35 -1.95 -47.02
C GLN A 461 0.32 -2.99 -48.13
N LEU A 462 -0.85 -3.11 -48.76
CA LEU A 462 -1.10 -4.00 -49.88
C LEU A 462 -0.58 -3.36 -51.19
N PRO A 463 -0.38 -4.15 -52.26
CA PRO A 463 0.19 -3.67 -53.53
C PRO A 463 -0.57 -2.50 -54.18
N GLU A 464 -1.87 -2.35 -53.89
CA GLU A 464 -2.72 -1.26 -54.37
C GLU A 464 -2.56 0.06 -53.59
N GLY A 465 -1.60 0.14 -52.66
CA GLY A 465 -1.39 1.30 -51.78
C GLY A 465 -2.39 1.38 -50.61
N ARG A 466 -3.30 0.42 -50.49
CA ARG A 466 -4.24 0.30 -49.38
C ARG A 466 -3.51 -0.17 -48.11
N SER A 467 -3.54 0.66 -47.06
CA SER A 467 -2.98 0.32 -45.75
C SER A 467 -4.08 -0.18 -44.81
N VAL A 468 -3.92 -1.40 -44.28
CA VAL A 468 -4.89 -2.06 -43.41
C VAL A 468 -4.26 -2.30 -42.03
N ALA A 469 -4.92 -1.87 -40.95
CA ALA A 469 -4.51 -2.23 -39.60
C ALA A 469 -4.80 -3.72 -39.37
N VAL A 470 -3.82 -4.46 -38.87
CA VAL A 470 -3.91 -5.92 -38.72
C VAL A 470 -3.90 -6.33 -37.26
N LYS A 471 -4.54 -7.47 -36.97
CA LYS A 471 -4.46 -8.08 -35.64
C LYS A 471 -3.08 -8.69 -35.47
N TRP A 472 -2.52 -8.52 -34.28
CA TRP A 472 -1.26 -9.11 -33.89
C TRP A 472 -1.30 -9.48 -32.41
N GLN A 473 -0.45 -10.42 -32.01
CA GLN A 473 -0.29 -10.86 -30.63
C GLN A 473 1.17 -11.16 -30.33
N ALA A 474 1.60 -10.89 -29.10
CA ALA A 474 2.89 -11.35 -28.61
C ALA A 474 2.89 -12.88 -28.49
N SER A 475 4.01 -13.50 -28.85
CA SER A 475 4.24 -14.94 -28.79
C SER A 475 5.53 -15.17 -27.99
N GLY A 476 5.39 -15.29 -26.67
CA GLY A 476 6.54 -15.29 -25.76
C GLY A 476 7.18 -13.91 -25.61
N ASP A 477 8.43 -13.89 -25.16
CA ASP A 477 9.14 -12.65 -24.79
C ASP A 477 9.77 -11.93 -25.98
N ASP A 478 10.10 -12.66 -27.05
CA ASP A 478 10.91 -12.18 -28.18
C ASP A 478 10.27 -12.44 -29.55
N ALA A 479 8.96 -12.76 -29.62
CA ALA A 479 8.27 -12.88 -30.90
C ALA A 479 6.87 -12.25 -30.92
N ILE A 480 6.41 -11.87 -32.10
CA ILE A 480 5.03 -11.45 -32.38
C ILE A 480 4.48 -12.20 -33.59
N ALA A 481 3.21 -12.57 -33.54
CA ALA A 481 2.49 -13.15 -34.66
C ALA A 481 1.52 -12.10 -35.22
N ILE A 482 1.60 -11.86 -36.53
CA ILE A 482 0.82 -10.86 -37.26
C ILE A 482 -0.10 -11.59 -38.24
N ASP A 483 -1.39 -11.32 -38.19
CA ASP A 483 -2.35 -11.86 -39.15
C ASP A 483 -2.19 -11.12 -40.50
N MET A 484 -1.83 -11.86 -41.55
CA MET A 484 -1.61 -11.32 -42.90
C MET A 484 -2.89 -11.43 -43.74
N PRO A 485 -3.52 -10.30 -44.15
CA PRO A 485 -4.77 -10.29 -44.92
C PRO A 485 -4.49 -10.48 -46.41
N LEU A 486 -4.04 -11.67 -46.78
CA LEU A 486 -3.62 -11.99 -48.15
C LEU A 486 -4.78 -12.48 -49.04
N SER A 487 -5.96 -12.75 -48.46
CA SER A 487 -7.17 -13.16 -49.20
C SER A 487 -7.59 -12.17 -50.28
N ASP A 488 -7.34 -10.88 -50.06
CA ASP A 488 -7.76 -9.80 -50.95
C ASP A 488 -6.75 -9.53 -52.07
N ILE A 489 -5.62 -10.24 -52.09
CA ILE A 489 -4.55 -10.05 -53.07
C ILE A 489 -4.68 -11.13 -54.15
N ALA A 490 -4.94 -10.72 -55.39
CA ALA A 490 -5.10 -11.62 -56.53
C ALA A 490 -3.79 -11.98 -57.25
N THR A 491 -2.70 -11.25 -57.01
CA THR A 491 -1.43 -11.40 -57.75
C THR A 491 -0.22 -11.48 -56.82
N ALA A 492 0.83 -12.17 -57.28
CA ALA A 492 2.11 -12.17 -56.58
C ALA A 492 2.67 -10.74 -56.49
N GLY A 493 3.35 -10.42 -55.40
CA GLY A 493 3.91 -9.10 -55.18
C GLY A 493 4.53 -8.92 -53.81
N ASN A 494 5.07 -7.73 -53.59
CA ASN A 494 5.62 -7.35 -52.30
C ASN A 494 4.57 -6.66 -51.45
N VAL A 495 4.43 -7.12 -50.22
CA VAL A 495 3.59 -6.52 -49.20
C VAL A 495 4.49 -5.83 -48.18
N THR A 496 4.15 -4.61 -47.77
CA THR A 496 4.97 -3.88 -46.78
C THR A 496 4.27 -3.89 -45.42
N VAL A 497 4.93 -4.45 -44.42
CA VAL A 497 4.47 -4.44 -43.02
C VAL A 497 5.09 -3.24 -42.33
N ALA A 498 4.25 -2.33 -41.84
CA ALA A 498 4.63 -1.15 -41.08
C ALA A 498 4.38 -1.39 -39.59
N ILE A 499 5.44 -1.36 -38.79
CA ILE A 499 5.44 -1.60 -37.35
C ILE A 499 5.65 -0.27 -36.63
N GLN A 500 4.63 0.19 -35.93
CA GLN A 500 4.71 1.37 -35.09
C GLN A 500 5.08 0.95 -33.66
N SER A 501 6.20 1.45 -33.16
CA SER A 501 6.64 1.22 -31.78
C SER A 501 6.37 2.43 -30.88
N PHE A 502 6.24 2.20 -29.57
CA PHE A 502 6.26 3.26 -28.56
C PHE A 502 7.61 3.97 -28.56
N GLY A 503 7.62 5.30 -28.36
CA GLY A 503 8.85 6.11 -28.32
C GLY A 503 9.49 6.41 -29.68
N ARG A 504 8.86 6.04 -30.79
CA ARG A 504 9.37 6.29 -32.16
C ARG A 504 8.36 7.07 -32.98
N GLU A 505 8.80 8.09 -33.70
CA GLU A 505 7.92 8.86 -34.59
C GLU A 505 7.61 8.12 -35.89
N LYS A 506 8.60 7.43 -36.46
CA LYS A 506 8.47 6.73 -37.75
C LYS A 506 8.32 5.22 -37.54
N PRO A 507 7.37 4.56 -38.24
CA PRO A 507 7.26 3.12 -38.22
C PRO A 507 8.44 2.47 -38.93
N GLU A 508 8.78 1.25 -38.50
CA GLU A 508 9.71 0.38 -39.21
C GLU A 508 8.97 -0.33 -40.35
N LEU A 509 9.61 -0.44 -41.52
CA LEU A 509 9.02 -1.02 -42.73
C LEU A 509 9.74 -2.31 -43.08
N LEU A 510 8.99 -3.40 -43.19
CA LEU A 510 9.49 -4.72 -43.62
C LEU A 510 8.79 -5.14 -44.91
N THR A 511 9.55 -5.46 -45.94
CA THR A 511 9.00 -5.96 -47.21
C THR A 511 8.94 -7.48 -47.19
N ILE A 512 7.75 -8.02 -47.39
CA ILE A 512 7.48 -9.45 -47.38
C ILE A 512 7.07 -9.89 -48.79
N PRO A 513 7.78 -10.85 -49.41
CA PRO A 513 7.39 -11.39 -50.70
C PRO A 513 6.16 -12.30 -50.57
N VAL A 514 5.19 -12.13 -51.47
CA VAL A 514 4.00 -12.98 -51.61
C VAL A 514 4.02 -13.63 -52.98
N GLU A 515 3.94 -14.96 -52.99
CA GLU A 515 3.98 -15.79 -54.19
C GLU A 515 2.58 -16.00 -54.78
N ALA A 516 2.52 -16.28 -56.08
CA ALA A 516 1.27 -16.67 -56.73
C ALA A 516 0.91 -18.12 -56.35
N ASP A 517 -0.38 -18.43 -56.25
CA ASP A 517 -0.83 -19.80 -56.11
C ASP A 517 -0.54 -20.59 -57.38
N GLN A 518 0.47 -21.46 -57.35
CA GLN A 518 0.90 -22.26 -58.50
C GLN A 518 -0.07 -23.41 -58.83
N SER A 519 -1.16 -23.60 -58.07
CA SER A 519 -2.15 -24.65 -58.33
C SER A 519 -3.07 -24.38 -59.54
N LEU A 520 -3.03 -23.19 -60.16
CA LEU A 520 -3.87 -22.81 -61.30
C LEU A 520 -3.15 -22.77 -62.67
N SER A 521 -1.87 -23.10 -62.74
CA SER A 521 -1.06 -22.94 -63.97
C SER A 521 -0.65 -24.24 -64.68
N GLN A 522 -1.33 -25.37 -64.45
CA GLN A 522 -1.16 -26.55 -65.29
C GLN A 522 -2.09 -26.47 -66.52
N PRO A 523 -1.56 -26.33 -67.75
CA PRO A 523 -2.39 -26.45 -68.95
C PRO A 523 -2.97 -27.87 -69.04
N PRO A 524 -4.22 -28.03 -69.51
CA PRO A 524 -4.82 -29.35 -69.65
C PRO A 524 -3.97 -30.22 -70.58
N PRO A 525 -3.85 -31.53 -70.30
CA PRO A 525 -3.07 -32.44 -71.15
C PRO A 525 -3.64 -32.43 -72.57
N PRO A 526 -2.79 -32.47 -73.61
CA PRO A 526 -3.26 -32.53 -74.98
C PRO A 526 -4.10 -33.80 -75.19
N LEU A 527 -5.25 -33.61 -75.85
CA LEU A 527 -6.28 -34.62 -76.14
C LEU A 527 -5.74 -35.83 -76.92
#